data_AF-A0A437QQC1-F1
#
_entry.id   AF-A0A437QQC1-F1
#
_cell.length_a   1.000
_cell.length_b   1.000
_cell.length_c   1.000
_cell.angle_alpha   90.00
_cell.angle_beta   90.00
_cell.angle_gamma   90.00
#
_symmetry.space_group_name_H-M   'P 1'
#
loop_
_entity.id
_entity.type
_entity.pdbx_description
1 polymer ?
#
loop_
_entity_poly.entity_id
_entity_poly.type
_entity_poly.pdbx_seq_one_letter_code
_entity_poly.pdbx_strand_id
1 'polypeptide(L)'
;MSEEELANVEPTAVMLIAAAVFIITILAAMVLQVLAFRHKREHGSAYMLKDSLFKHKELVYTEQGMWYINWQKRLAMICTVIIAALLLLDRFVI
;
A
#
# COMPACT_ATOMS: atom_id res chain seq x y z
N MET A 1 -3.63 -0.76 -32.55
CA MET A 1 -2.38 -1.12 -31.85
C MET A 1 -2.28 -2.63 -31.83
N SER A 2 -1.29 -3.17 -32.53
CA SER A 2 -0.95 -4.60 -32.45
C SER A 2 -0.25 -4.89 -31.10
N GLU A 3 -0.26 -6.15 -30.65
CA GLU A 3 0.40 -6.53 -29.38
C GLU A 3 1.92 -6.24 -29.40
N GLU A 4 2.54 -6.24 -30.58
CA GLU A 4 3.95 -5.86 -30.79
C GLU A 4 4.22 -4.36 -30.61
N GLU A 5 3.24 -3.50 -30.91
CA GLU A 5 3.37 -2.04 -30.67
C GLU A 5 3.26 -1.71 -29.18
N LEU A 6 2.48 -2.47 -28.41
CA LEU A 6 2.32 -2.29 -26.97
C LEU A 6 3.58 -2.71 -26.18
N ALA A 7 4.32 -3.71 -26.69
CA ALA A 7 5.55 -4.21 -26.09
C ALA A 7 6.76 -3.28 -26.29
N ASN A 8 6.72 -2.40 -27.30
CA ASN A 8 7.80 -1.46 -27.63
C ASN A 8 7.55 -0.04 -27.13
N VAL A 9 6.52 0.18 -26.30
CA VAL A 9 6.31 1.49 -25.66
C VAL A 9 7.37 1.66 -24.56
N GLU A 10 8.36 2.51 -24.81
CA GLU A 10 9.33 2.88 -23.79
C GLU A 10 8.59 3.57 -22.61
N PRO A 11 8.83 3.12 -21.37
CA PRO A 11 8.16 3.73 -20.22
C PRO A 11 8.61 5.18 -20.07
N THR A 12 7.64 6.10 -19.94
CA THR A 12 7.96 7.51 -19.71
C THR A 12 8.64 7.68 -18.35
N ALA A 13 9.40 8.77 -18.19
CA ALA A 13 10.02 9.12 -16.91
C ALA A 13 8.98 9.21 -15.77
N VAL A 14 7.77 9.66 -16.07
CA VAL A 14 6.66 9.72 -15.10
C VAL A 14 6.21 8.33 -14.67
N MET A 15 6.10 7.38 -15.59
CA MET A 15 5.78 5.99 -15.26
C MET A 15 6.86 5.35 -14.37
N LEU A 16 8.13 5.60 -14.65
CA LEU A 16 9.25 5.10 -13.84
C LEU A 16 9.23 5.68 -12.42
N ILE A 17 8.95 6.99 -12.27
CA ILE A 17 8.83 7.65 -10.96
C ILE A 17 7.62 7.08 -10.19
N ALA A 18 6.47 6.92 -10.85
CA ALA A 18 5.29 6.34 -10.24
C ALA A 18 5.54 4.90 -9.75
N ALA A 19 6.24 4.08 -10.55
CA ALA A 19 6.65 2.74 -10.17
C ALA A 19 7.61 2.74 -8.97
N ALA A 20 8.59 3.64 -8.94
CA ALA A 20 9.52 3.76 -7.82
C ALA A 20 8.81 4.15 -6.52
N VAL A 21 7.93 5.15 -6.56
CA VAL A 21 7.11 5.57 -5.41
C VAL A 21 6.24 4.41 -4.90
N PHE A 22 5.64 3.65 -5.82
CA PHE A 22 4.83 2.49 -5.49
C PHE A 22 5.65 1.40 -4.78
N ILE A 23 6.81 1.03 -5.32
CA ILE A 23 7.71 0.02 -4.74
C ILE A 23 8.16 0.43 -3.34
N ILE A 24 8.62 1.67 -3.17
CA ILE A 24 9.06 2.19 -1.86
C ILE A 24 7.90 2.14 -0.85
N THR A 25 6.68 2.47 -1.29
CA THR A 25 5.49 2.41 -0.42
C THR A 25 5.18 0.97 0.01
N ILE A 26 5.28 -0.01 -0.89
CA ILE A 26 5.10 -1.43 -0.56
C ILE A 26 6.12 -1.86 0.48
N LEU A 27 7.40 -1.53 0.28
CA LEU A 27 8.46 -1.89 1.23
C LEU A 27 8.21 -1.27 2.61
N ALA A 28 7.82 0.00 2.66
CA ALA A 28 7.45 0.67 3.92
C ALA A 28 6.24 0.01 4.59
N ALA A 29 5.22 -0.36 3.81
CA ALA A 29 4.04 -1.08 4.31
C ALA A 29 4.40 -2.47 4.86
N MET A 30 5.32 -3.19 4.21
CA MET A 30 5.82 -4.48 4.70
C MET A 30 6.55 -4.32 6.03
N VAL A 31 7.41 -3.30 6.17
CA VAL A 31 8.10 -3.00 7.43
C VAL A 31 7.10 -2.71 8.56
N LEU A 32 6.10 -1.86 8.30
CA LEU A 32 5.04 -1.57 9.26
C LEU A 32 4.23 -2.80 9.64
N GLN A 33 3.97 -3.69 8.69
CA GLN A 33 3.26 -4.95 8.93
C GLN A 33 4.08 -5.89 9.83
N VAL A 34 5.40 -5.97 9.63
CA VAL A 34 6.31 -6.73 10.50
C VAL A 34 6.33 -6.15 11.91
N LEU A 35 6.41 -4.82 12.05
CA LEU A 35 6.35 -4.14 13.34
C LEU A 35 4.99 -4.35 14.04
N ALA A 36 3.88 -4.31 13.28
CA ALA A 36 2.55 -4.61 13.80
C ALA A 36 2.45 -6.06 14.29
N PHE A 37 3.07 -7.03 13.59
CA PHE A 37 3.07 -8.43 14.01
C PHE A 37 3.75 -8.68 15.35
N ARG A 38 4.79 -7.89 15.69
CA ARG A 38 5.42 -7.95 17.02
C ARG A 38 4.51 -7.50 18.16
N HIS A 39 3.44 -6.80 17.84
CA HIS A 39 2.46 -6.23 18.78
C HIS A 39 1.09 -6.93 18.68
N LYS A 40 1.07 -8.19 18.21
CA LYS A 40 -0.13 -9.03 18.25
C LYS A 40 -0.44 -9.46 19.69
N ARG A 41 -1.71 -9.42 20.07
CA ARG A 41 -2.18 -9.98 21.36
C ARG A 41 -2.19 -11.51 21.28
N GLU A 42 -1.83 -12.17 22.37
CA GLU A 42 -1.64 -13.63 22.48
C GLU A 42 -2.89 -14.45 22.10
N HIS A 43 -4.09 -13.88 22.31
CA HIS A 43 -5.38 -14.48 21.91
C HIS A 43 -5.91 -14.03 20.54
N GLY A 44 -5.22 -13.10 19.85
CA GLY A 44 -5.68 -12.52 18.59
C GLY A 44 -5.67 -13.48 17.40
N SER A 45 -4.92 -14.58 17.48
CA SER A 45 -4.87 -15.61 16.43
C SER A 45 -6.17 -16.40 16.30
N ALA A 46 -6.90 -16.61 17.40
CA ALA A 46 -8.20 -17.29 17.40
C ALA A 46 -9.31 -16.44 16.74
N TYR A 47 -9.21 -15.11 16.84
CA TYR A 47 -10.14 -14.17 16.21
C TYR A 47 -9.79 -13.87 14.75
N MET A 48 -8.52 -13.96 14.33
CA MET A 48 -8.10 -13.74 12.93
C MET A 48 -8.83 -14.65 11.92
N LEU A 49 -9.16 -15.90 12.30
CA LEU A 49 -9.84 -16.86 11.43
C LEU A 49 -11.36 -16.71 11.41
N LYS A 50 -11.96 -16.11 12.45
CA LYS A 50 -13.42 -15.88 12.54
C LYS A 50 -13.86 -14.50 12.05
N ASP A 51 -12.99 -13.49 12.11
CA ASP A 51 -13.36 -12.08 11.90
C ASP A 51 -12.86 -11.45 10.59
N SER A 52 -12.43 -12.23 9.57
CA SER A 52 -12.22 -11.63 8.24
C SER A 52 -13.50 -10.97 7.69
N LEU A 53 -14.67 -11.33 8.25
CA LEU A 53 -16.00 -10.80 7.95
C LEU A 53 -16.52 -9.73 8.92
N PHE A 54 -15.91 -9.50 10.09
CA PHE A 54 -16.46 -8.61 11.11
C PHE A 54 -15.46 -7.56 11.60
N LYS A 55 -15.69 -6.31 11.17
CA LYS A 55 -15.51 -4.97 11.77
C LYS A 55 -14.51 -4.65 12.90
N HIS A 56 -13.84 -5.60 13.56
CA HIS A 56 -13.09 -5.36 14.80
C HIS A 56 -11.63 -5.85 14.73
N LYS A 57 -10.86 -5.33 13.76
CA LYS A 57 -9.38 -5.43 13.75
C LYS A 57 -8.72 -4.93 15.06
N GLU A 58 -9.44 -4.12 15.84
CA GLU A 58 -9.05 -3.62 17.17
C GLU A 58 -8.86 -4.74 18.22
N LEU A 59 -9.40 -5.95 18.00
CA LEU A 59 -9.27 -7.06 18.94
C LEU A 59 -7.95 -7.86 18.80
N VAL A 60 -7.23 -7.70 17.68
CA VAL A 60 -6.08 -8.57 17.34
C VAL A 60 -4.73 -7.96 17.74
N TYR A 61 -4.61 -6.64 17.69
CA TYR A 61 -3.36 -5.91 17.88
C TYR A 61 -3.45 -4.99 19.10
N THR A 62 -2.32 -4.72 19.77
CA THR A 62 -2.27 -3.67 20.80
C THR A 62 -2.47 -2.29 20.17
N GLU A 63 -2.67 -1.24 20.99
CA GLU A 63 -2.78 0.14 20.49
C GLU A 63 -1.59 0.54 19.62
N GLN A 64 -0.37 0.12 19.99
CA GLN A 64 0.83 0.32 19.17
C GLN A 64 0.79 -0.47 17.86
N GLY A 65 0.34 -1.73 17.88
CA GLY A 65 0.12 -2.51 16.65
C GLY A 65 -0.89 -1.86 15.71
N MET A 66 -1.98 -1.33 16.26
CA MET A 66 -3.00 -0.58 15.52
C MET A 66 -2.48 0.74 14.97
N TRP A 67 -1.58 1.42 15.69
CA TRP A 67 -0.91 2.62 15.20
C TRP A 67 -0.12 2.35 13.91
N TYR A 68 0.67 1.27 13.85
CA TYR A 68 1.40 0.88 12.63
C TYR A 68 0.45 0.57 11.46
N ILE A 69 -0.65 -0.15 11.72
CA ILE A 69 -1.67 -0.48 10.69
C ILE A 69 -2.36 0.79 10.18
N ASN A 70 -2.67 1.75 11.05
CA ASN A 70 -3.27 3.01 10.64
C ASN A 70 -2.30 3.88 9.83
N TRP A 71 -1.01 3.87 10.16
CA TRP A 71 0.02 4.50 9.34
C TRP A 71 0.17 3.84 7.98
N GLN A 72 0.08 2.52 7.89
CA GLN A 72 0.09 1.80 6.61
C GLN A 72 -1.08 2.25 5.71
N LYS A 73 -2.30 2.43 6.27
CA LYS A 73 -3.45 2.96 5.51
C LYS A 73 -3.21 4.40 5.03
N ARG A 74 -2.61 5.25 5.87
CA ARG A 74 -2.27 6.64 5.50
C ARG A 74 -1.22 6.67 4.39
N LEU A 75 -0.18 5.84 4.47
CA LEU A 75 0.83 5.71 3.41
C LEU A 75 0.21 5.26 2.09
N ALA A 76 -0.69 4.28 2.12
CA ALA A 76 -1.40 3.84 0.92
C ALA A 76 -2.20 4.99 0.29
N MET A 77 -2.95 5.75 1.11
CA MET A 77 -3.72 6.91 0.62
C MET A 77 -2.83 7.99 0.01
N ILE A 78 -1.73 8.35 0.69
CA ILE A 78 -0.77 9.35 0.19
C ILE A 78 -0.17 8.88 -1.14
N CYS A 79 0.24 7.61 -1.23
CA CYS A 79 0.79 7.03 -2.45
C CYS A 79 -0.22 7.07 -3.61
N THR A 80 -1.49 6.72 -3.35
CA THR A 80 -2.55 6.83 -4.37
C THR A 80 -2.73 8.26 -4.87
N VAL A 81 -2.71 9.25 -3.97
CA VAL A 81 -2.83 10.67 -4.36
C VAL A 81 -1.63 11.13 -5.18
N ILE A 82 -0.41 10.76 -4.78
CA ILE A 82 0.83 11.11 -5.52
C ILE A 82 0.81 10.50 -6.91
N ILE A 83 0.49 9.20 -7.03
CA ILE A 83 0.44 8.52 -8.33
C ILE A 83 -0.65 9.14 -9.22
N ALA A 84 -1.84 9.43 -8.67
CA ALA A 84 -2.90 10.09 -9.42
C ALA A 84 -2.48 11.49 -9.91
N ALA A 85 -1.81 12.28 -9.06
CA ALA A 85 -1.29 13.60 -9.44
C ALA A 85 -0.22 13.50 -10.54
N LEU A 86 0.69 12.52 -10.45
CA LEU A 86 1.70 12.27 -11.46
C LEU A 86 1.09 11.90 -12.82
N LEU A 87 0.08 11.03 -12.83
CA LEU A 87 -0.63 10.65 -14.05
C LEU A 87 -1.44 11.80 -14.67
N LEU A 88 -2.01 12.68 -13.83
CA LEU A 88 -2.67 13.89 -14.32
C LEU A 88 -1.65 14.85 -14.92
N LEU A 89 -0.52 15.10 -14.26
CA LEU A 89 0.55 15.95 -14.79
C LEU A 89 1.06 15.44 -16.14
N ASP A 90 1.31 14.14 -16.28
CA ASP A 90 1.70 13.52 -17.55
C ASP A 90 0.71 13.84 -18.68
N ARG A 91 -0.60 13.78 -18.37
CA ARG A 91 -1.67 14.05 -19.33
C ARG A 91 -1.84 15.54 -19.68
N PHE A 92 -1.39 16.47 -18.85
CA PHE A 92 -1.51 17.92 -19.09
C PHE A 92 -0.22 18.59 -19.57
N VAL A 93 0.94 17.92 -19.42
CA VAL A 93 2.26 18.42 -19.86
C VAL A 93 2.61 17.96 -21.28
N ILE A 94 1.88 16.98 -21.83
CA ILE A 94 1.91 16.54 -23.24
C ILE A 94 0.77 17.21 -24.00
#